data_AF-A0A0D2QMN6-F1
#
_entry.id   AF-A0A0D2QMN6-F1
#
_cell.length_a   1.000
_cell.length_b   1.000
_cell.length_c   1.000
_cell.angle_alpha   90.00
_cell.angle_beta   90.00
_cell.angle_gamma   90.00
#
_symmetry.space_group_name_H-M   'P 1'
#
loop_
_entity.id
_entity.type
_entity.pdbx_description
1 polymer ?
#
loop_
_entity_poly.entity_id
_entity_poly.type
_entity_poly.pdbx_seq_one_letter_code
_entity_poly.pdbx_strand_id
1 'polypeptide(L)'
;MAALYSTSSCFCGSLGSYPVHKSVKLGHGKVRDSGFYFPHRFQCATPKLHVQAKALSVDGLPEIMDSSLVVCFGEMLIDFVPTISGLSLAEAPAFKKAPGGAPANVAVGIARLGGSSAFIGKVGEDEFGYMLADILKENNVNNEGMRFDPGARTALAFVTLRSDGEREFMFYRNPSADMLLQENELDFDLITKATIFHYGSISLITEPCKSAHIAAAKVAKDAGVVLSYDPNLRLPLWPSAESARKGILSIWDTADIIKVECNA
;
A
#
# COMPACT_ATOMS: atom_id res chain seq x y z
N MET A 1 0.80 1.76 7.34
CA MET A 1 -0.02 0.80 6.57
C MET A 1 -0.91 0.08 7.56
N ALA A 2 -2.16 0.53 7.62
CA ALA A 2 -3.30 -0.20 8.16
C ALA A 2 -4.51 0.50 7.53
N ALA A 3 -4.59 0.45 6.20
CA ALA A 3 -5.62 1.16 5.44
C ALA A 3 -6.88 0.31 5.21
N LEU A 4 -6.89 -0.95 5.66
CA LEU A 4 -7.98 -1.88 5.33
C LEU A 4 -9.07 -1.99 6.39
N TYR A 5 -8.84 -1.50 7.61
CA TYR A 5 -9.88 -1.33 8.62
C TYR A 5 -10.16 0.15 8.87
N SER A 6 -11.31 0.64 8.39
CA SER A 6 -11.94 1.84 8.93
C SER A 6 -13.26 1.40 9.57
N THR A 7 -13.27 1.26 10.90
CA THR A 7 -14.52 1.27 11.66
C THR A 7 -14.49 2.45 12.62
N SER A 8 -15.31 3.45 12.29
CA SER A 8 -15.55 4.62 13.13
C SER A 8 -16.19 4.18 14.46
N SER A 9 -15.44 4.29 15.55
CA SER A 9 -16.02 4.20 16.90
C SER A 9 -16.28 5.61 17.41
N CYS A 10 -17.49 6.11 17.21
CA CYS A 10 -17.99 7.30 17.88
C CYS A 10 -18.21 6.97 19.36
N PHE A 11 -17.38 7.50 20.25
CA PHE A 11 -17.66 7.48 21.68
C PHE A 11 -18.71 8.55 22.01
N CYS A 12 -19.94 8.12 22.26
CA CYS A 12 -20.95 8.94 22.93
C CYS A 12 -20.67 8.90 24.43
N GLY A 13 -20.10 9.98 24.97
CA GLY A 13 -19.85 10.13 26.41
C GLY A 13 -21.14 10.40 27.18
N SER A 14 -21.46 9.53 28.13
CA SER A 14 -22.56 9.69 29.08
C SER A 14 -22.28 10.81 30.10
N LEU A 15 -23.31 11.62 30.36
CA LEU A 15 -23.38 12.64 31.40
C LEU A 15 -23.15 12.04 32.80
N GLY A 16 -22.22 12.61 33.55
CA GLY A 16 -21.97 12.32 34.96
C GLY A 16 -21.55 13.59 35.71
N SER A 17 -22.32 13.92 36.73
CA SER A 17 -22.37 15.17 37.51
C SER A 17 -21.14 15.47 38.40
N TYR A 18 -20.81 16.76 38.51
CA TYR A 18 -19.81 17.38 39.40
C TYR A 18 -20.09 17.21 40.90
N PRO A 19 -19.06 17.43 41.76
CA PRO A 19 -19.11 18.65 42.58
C PRO A 19 -17.81 19.47 42.60
N VAL A 20 -17.96 20.67 43.18
CA VAL A 20 -17.17 21.90 43.05
C VAL A 20 -16.06 22.05 44.11
N HIS A 21 -15.03 22.83 43.77
CA HIS A 21 -14.09 23.64 44.57
C HIS A 21 -12.62 23.18 44.69
N LYS A 22 -11.72 23.90 43.99
CA LYS A 22 -10.84 24.93 44.58
C LYS A 22 -10.05 25.66 43.48
N SER A 23 -10.12 26.99 43.51
CA SER A 23 -9.44 27.93 42.62
C SER A 23 -7.96 28.09 43.03
N VAL A 24 -7.04 27.95 42.07
CA VAL A 24 -5.65 28.42 42.20
C VAL A 24 -5.32 29.30 41.00
N LYS A 25 -4.98 30.56 41.26
CA LYS A 25 -4.46 31.53 40.28
C LYS A 25 -2.94 31.42 40.22
N LEU A 26 -2.38 31.20 39.04
CA LEU A 26 -1.00 31.46 38.61
C LEU A 26 -1.13 31.72 37.10
N GLY A 27 -0.70 32.79 36.45
CA GLY A 27 0.44 33.69 36.63
C GLY A 27 1.07 33.80 35.24
N HIS A 28 0.83 34.90 34.51
CA HIS A 28 1.31 35.08 33.14
C HIS A 28 2.84 35.23 33.11
N GLY A 29 3.55 34.18 32.70
CA GLY A 29 4.98 34.19 32.46
C GLY A 29 5.29 34.33 30.97
N LYS A 30 5.85 35.48 30.56
CA LYS A 30 6.51 35.66 29.26
C LYS A 30 7.74 34.76 29.19
N VAL A 31 7.82 33.88 28.19
CA VAL A 31 9.06 33.17 27.85
C VAL A 31 9.70 33.87 26.65
N ARG A 32 10.99 34.20 26.83
CA ARG A 32 11.87 34.86 25.85
C ARG A 32 12.24 33.90 24.73
N ASP A 33 12.15 34.40 23.50
CA ASP A 33 12.81 33.83 22.32
C ASP A 33 14.33 33.91 22.50
N SER A 34 14.99 32.75 22.43
CA SER A 34 16.44 32.66 22.20
C SER A 34 16.65 32.03 20.83
N GLY A 35 17.00 32.87 19.86
CA GLY A 35 17.27 32.47 18.49
C GLY A 35 18.52 31.61 18.37
N PHE A 36 18.41 30.53 17.60
CA PHE A 36 19.54 29.83 17.01
C PHE A 36 19.46 30.01 15.49
N TYR A 37 20.49 30.67 14.98
CA TYR A 37 20.76 30.92 13.56
C TYR A 37 21.28 29.63 12.90
N PHE A 38 20.63 29.17 11.83
CA PHE A 38 21.20 28.22 10.87
C PHE A 38 20.98 28.78 9.46
N PRO A 39 22.04 28.97 8.63
CA PRO A 39 21.86 29.42 7.26
C PRO A 39 21.56 28.23 6.33
N HIS A 40 20.87 28.55 5.23
CA HIS A 40 20.49 27.70 4.09
C HIS A 40 19.17 26.91 4.20
N ARG A 41 18.07 27.65 3.99
CA ARG A 41 16.76 27.11 3.62
C ARG A 41 16.73 26.97 2.09
N PHE A 42 16.74 25.75 1.56
CA PHE A 42 16.37 25.52 0.16
C PHE A 42 14.87 25.78 0.01
N GLN A 43 14.52 26.81 -0.75
CA GLN A 43 13.14 27.22 -0.99
C GLN A 43 12.64 26.49 -2.24
N CYS A 44 11.97 25.35 -2.05
CA CYS A 44 11.28 24.66 -3.13
C CYS A 44 9.97 25.42 -3.44
N ALA A 45 9.94 26.14 -4.56
CA ALA A 45 8.74 26.80 -5.05
C ALA A 45 7.83 25.77 -5.72
N THR A 46 6.68 25.46 -5.11
CA THR A 46 5.63 24.68 -5.76
C THR A 46 4.80 25.60 -6.66
N PRO A 47 4.65 25.31 -7.98
CA PRO A 47 3.70 26.04 -8.80
C PRO A 47 2.28 25.63 -8.38
N LYS A 48 1.44 26.63 -8.06
CA LYS A 48 0.02 26.41 -7.81
C LYS A 48 -0.66 26.05 -9.14
N LEU A 49 -0.99 24.77 -9.32
CA LEU A 49 -1.85 24.34 -10.41
C LEU A 49 -3.29 24.75 -10.08
N HIS A 50 -3.87 25.65 -10.87
CA HIS A 50 -5.27 26.04 -10.77
C HIS A 50 -6.11 25.07 -11.62
N VAL A 51 -6.78 24.11 -10.99
CA VAL A 51 -7.76 23.26 -11.66
C VAL A 51 -9.12 23.95 -11.55
N GLN A 52 -9.62 24.49 -12.66
CA GLN A 52 -11.01 24.93 -12.76
C GLN A 52 -11.88 23.73 -13.15
N ALA A 53 -12.61 23.18 -12.18
CA ALA A 53 -13.70 22.25 -12.48
C ALA A 53 -14.94 23.05 -12.89
N LYS A 54 -15.42 22.87 -14.12
CA LYS A 54 -16.76 23.30 -14.54
C LYS A 54 -17.75 22.19 -14.20
N ALA A 55 -18.78 22.51 -13.40
CA ALA A 55 -19.92 21.63 -13.23
C ALA A 55 -20.77 21.65 -14.52
N LEU A 56 -21.05 20.48 -15.09
CA LEU A 56 -22.01 20.30 -16.17
C LEU A 56 -23.31 19.74 -15.59
N SER A 57 -24.42 20.37 -15.97
CA SER A 57 -25.78 19.97 -15.62
C SER A 57 -26.13 18.62 -16.23
N VAL A 58 -26.73 17.76 -15.41
CA VAL A 58 -27.23 16.43 -15.77
C VAL A 58 -28.53 16.59 -16.54
N ASP A 59 -28.55 16.16 -17.80
CA ASP A 59 -29.74 15.56 -18.42
C ASP A 59 -29.33 14.79 -19.69
N GLY A 60 -29.56 13.46 -19.66
CA GLY A 60 -29.58 12.56 -20.82
C GLY A 60 -28.24 12.17 -21.45
N LEU A 61 -27.57 11.14 -20.91
CA LEU A 61 -26.50 10.40 -21.62
C LEU A 61 -26.67 8.88 -21.42
N PRO A 62 -26.36 8.07 -22.45
CA PRO A 62 -26.56 6.62 -22.45
C PRO A 62 -25.56 5.91 -21.53
N GLU A 63 -25.92 4.71 -21.06
CA GLU A 63 -25.09 3.79 -20.26
C GLU A 63 -23.76 3.47 -20.96
N ILE A 64 -22.71 4.28 -20.75
CA ILE A 64 -21.30 3.88 -20.87
C ILE A 64 -20.50 4.72 -19.87
N MET A 65 -20.44 4.28 -18.61
CA MET A 65 -19.27 4.58 -17.79
C MET A 65 -18.28 3.45 -18.03
N ASP A 66 -17.47 3.59 -19.08
CA ASP A 66 -16.23 2.82 -19.18
C ASP A 66 -15.33 3.33 -18.05
N SER A 67 -15.51 2.76 -16.85
CA SER A 67 -14.73 3.13 -15.68
C SER A 67 -13.30 2.72 -15.97
N SER A 68 -12.39 3.69 -16.09
CA SER A 68 -10.98 3.43 -16.34
C SER A 68 -10.41 2.46 -15.32
N LEU A 69 -10.22 1.20 -15.73
CA LEU A 69 -9.79 0.12 -14.86
C LEU A 69 -8.32 0.30 -14.47
N VAL A 70 -8.02 0.22 -13.17
CA VAL A 70 -6.65 0.16 -12.67
C VAL A 70 -6.31 -1.25 -12.21
N VAL A 71 -5.38 -1.91 -12.88
CA VAL A 71 -4.89 -3.23 -12.49
C VAL A 71 -3.67 -3.06 -11.61
N CYS A 72 -3.72 -3.57 -10.38
CA CYS A 72 -2.62 -3.55 -9.42
C CYS A 72 -1.97 -4.93 -9.35
N PHE A 73 -0.66 -4.99 -9.56
CA PHE A 73 0.12 -6.22 -9.63
C PHE A 73 1.14 -6.32 -8.50
N GLY A 74 1.18 -7.47 -7.82
CA GLY A 74 2.26 -7.83 -6.91
C GLY A 74 1.79 -8.64 -5.70
N GLU A 75 2.27 -8.27 -4.52
CA GLU A 75 2.07 -9.05 -3.30
C GLU A 75 0.81 -8.67 -2.53
N MET A 76 0.20 -9.68 -1.91
CA MET A 76 -0.85 -9.55 -0.90
C MET A 76 -0.54 -10.55 0.23
N LEU A 77 -0.60 -10.08 1.47
CA LEU A 77 -0.06 -10.80 2.63
C LEU A 77 -0.81 -10.45 3.91
N ILE A 78 -0.48 -11.11 5.03
CA ILE A 78 -1.00 -10.76 6.36
C ILE A 78 0.05 -9.95 7.13
N ASP A 79 -0.31 -8.73 7.50
CA ASP A 79 0.42 -7.93 8.49
C ASP A 79 -0.05 -8.31 9.90
N PHE A 80 0.89 -8.70 10.77
CA PHE A 80 0.71 -8.84 12.20
C PHE A 80 1.21 -7.57 12.88
N VAL A 81 0.28 -6.74 13.33
CA VAL A 81 0.54 -5.47 14.02
C VAL A 81 0.38 -5.68 15.52
N PRO A 82 1.31 -5.24 16.38
CA PRO A 82 1.21 -5.44 17.81
C PRO A 82 -0.01 -4.71 18.36
N THR A 83 -0.66 -5.35 19.33
CA THR A 83 -1.80 -4.77 20.06
C THR A 83 -1.38 -3.62 20.99
N ILE A 84 -0.10 -3.55 21.33
CA ILE A 84 0.52 -2.49 22.12
C ILE A 84 1.66 -1.87 21.31
N SER A 85 1.61 -0.56 21.08
CA SER A 85 2.64 0.17 20.34
C SER A 85 3.88 0.44 21.21
N GLY A 86 5.02 0.70 20.56
CA GLY A 86 6.25 1.11 21.25
C GLY A 86 7.14 -0.04 21.72
N LEU A 87 6.75 -1.29 21.49
CA LEU A 87 7.47 -2.49 21.91
C LEU A 87 8.26 -3.13 20.74
N SER A 88 9.31 -3.89 21.05
CA SER A 88 9.94 -4.76 20.05
C SER A 88 9.04 -5.93 19.65
N LEU A 89 9.41 -6.64 18.57
CA LEU A 89 8.68 -7.85 18.16
C LEU A 89 8.65 -8.94 19.24
N ALA A 90 9.74 -9.09 20.00
CA ALA A 90 9.87 -10.11 21.04
C ALA A 90 9.07 -9.78 22.31
N GLU A 91 8.87 -8.49 22.59
CA GLU A 91 8.14 -8.02 23.78
C GLU A 91 6.64 -7.88 23.56
N ALA A 92 6.20 -7.80 22.29
CA ALA A 92 4.79 -7.66 21.95
C ALA A 92 3.99 -8.89 22.44
N PRO A 93 3.01 -8.72 23.35
CA PRO A 93 2.31 -9.85 23.95
C PRO A 93 1.27 -10.49 23.02
N ALA A 94 0.77 -9.72 22.05
CA ALA A 94 -0.20 -10.18 21.07
C ALA A 94 -0.16 -9.32 19.82
N PHE A 95 -0.48 -9.94 18.69
CA PHE A 95 -0.59 -9.30 17.39
C PHE A 95 -2.01 -9.41 16.86
N LYS A 96 -2.49 -8.36 16.20
CA LYS A 96 -3.71 -8.36 15.42
C LYS A 96 -3.35 -8.56 13.95
N LYS A 97 -3.99 -9.54 13.32
CA LYS A 97 -3.90 -9.74 11.86
C LYS A 97 -4.59 -8.60 11.12
N ALA A 98 -3.96 -8.11 10.07
CA ALA A 98 -4.52 -7.19 9.10
C ALA A 98 -4.12 -7.64 7.69
N PRO A 99 -5.00 -7.50 6.69
CA PRO A 99 -4.57 -7.64 5.31
C PRO A 99 -3.52 -6.57 4.97
N GLY A 100 -2.55 -6.95 4.15
CA GLY A 100 -1.40 -6.14 3.74
C GLY A 100 -1.01 -6.39 2.29
N GLY A 101 0.11 -5.79 1.89
CA GLY A 101 0.60 -5.78 0.49
C GLY A 101 0.38 -4.42 -0.16
N ALA A 102 1.43 -3.82 -0.71
CA ALA A 102 1.35 -2.45 -1.21
C ALA A 102 0.43 -2.33 -2.44
N PRO A 103 0.55 -3.18 -3.48
CA PRO A 103 -0.34 -3.12 -4.64
C PRO A 103 -1.80 -3.44 -4.28
N ALA A 104 -2.04 -4.40 -3.37
CA ALA A 104 -3.38 -4.72 -2.90
C ALA A 104 -4.04 -3.54 -2.17
N ASN A 105 -3.28 -2.81 -1.34
CA ASN A 105 -3.75 -1.59 -0.68
C ASN A 105 -4.10 -0.48 -1.68
N VAL A 106 -3.36 -0.36 -2.79
CA VAL A 106 -3.67 0.60 -3.86
C VAL A 106 -4.98 0.25 -4.56
N ALA A 107 -5.19 -1.02 -4.92
CA ALA A 107 -6.45 -1.48 -5.53
C ALA A 107 -7.66 -1.15 -4.64
N VAL A 108 -7.60 -1.54 -3.36
CA VAL A 108 -8.68 -1.22 -2.40
C VAL A 108 -8.86 0.29 -2.23
N GLY A 109 -7.78 1.07 -2.21
CA GLY A 109 -7.85 2.53 -2.15
C GLY A 109 -8.61 3.13 -3.33
N ILE A 110 -8.34 2.64 -4.55
CA ILE A 110 -9.01 3.08 -5.77
C ILE A 110 -10.50 2.73 -5.73
N ALA A 111 -10.83 1.49 -5.37
CA ALA A 111 -12.24 1.05 -5.26
C ALA A 111 -13.02 1.88 -4.23
N ARG A 112 -12.42 2.16 -3.06
CA ARG A 112 -13.03 3.00 -2.02
C ARG A 112 -13.23 4.46 -2.44
N LEU A 113 -12.43 4.95 -3.37
CA LEU A 113 -12.58 6.29 -3.95
C LEU A 113 -13.60 6.33 -5.11
N GLY A 114 -14.27 5.20 -5.40
CA GLY A 114 -15.28 5.08 -6.46
C GLY A 114 -14.70 4.74 -7.84
N GLY A 115 -13.40 4.41 -7.93
CA GLY A 115 -12.77 3.93 -9.16
C GLY A 115 -12.97 2.42 -9.36
N SER A 116 -12.67 1.94 -10.58
CA SER A 116 -12.63 0.51 -10.88
C SER A 116 -11.21 -0.01 -10.75
N SER A 117 -11.03 -1.12 -10.05
CA SER A 117 -9.72 -1.73 -9.87
C SER A 117 -9.78 -3.24 -9.88
N ALA A 118 -8.66 -3.85 -10.29
CA ALA A 118 -8.43 -5.27 -10.20
C ALA A 118 -7.08 -5.57 -9.55
N PHE A 119 -6.94 -6.76 -9.01
CA PHE A 119 -5.69 -7.24 -8.42
C PHE A 119 -5.19 -8.50 -9.13
N ILE A 120 -3.89 -8.49 -9.48
CA ILE A 120 -3.15 -9.66 -9.98
C ILE A 120 -2.05 -9.99 -8.99
N GLY A 121 -2.07 -11.22 -8.49
CA GLY A 121 -1.11 -11.71 -7.51
C GLY A 121 -1.41 -13.14 -7.11
N LYS A 122 -0.57 -13.71 -6.23
CA LYS A 122 -0.70 -15.10 -5.76
C LYS A 122 -0.65 -15.16 -4.24
N VAL A 123 -1.55 -15.93 -3.65
CA VAL A 123 -1.60 -16.25 -2.21
C VAL A 123 -1.63 -17.75 -2.01
N GLY A 124 -1.44 -18.23 -0.77
CA GLY A 124 -1.53 -19.66 -0.50
C GLY A 124 -2.97 -20.15 -0.61
N GLU A 125 -3.15 -21.41 -0.98
CA GLU A 125 -4.42 -22.13 -0.83
C GLU A 125 -4.62 -22.47 0.66
N ASP A 126 -4.85 -21.43 1.45
CA ASP A 126 -4.97 -21.47 2.90
C ASP A 126 -5.97 -20.42 3.43
N GLU A 127 -6.34 -20.54 4.71
CA GLU A 127 -7.32 -19.67 5.36
C GLU A 127 -6.97 -18.18 5.26
N PHE A 128 -5.68 -17.83 5.22
CA PHE A 128 -5.27 -16.45 5.01
C PHE A 128 -5.43 -16.01 3.57
N GLY A 129 -5.12 -16.87 2.59
CA GLY A 129 -5.36 -16.61 1.18
C GLY A 129 -6.85 -16.40 0.87
N TYR A 130 -7.73 -17.26 1.39
CA TYR A 130 -9.17 -17.11 1.22
C TYR A 130 -9.70 -15.81 1.86
N MET A 131 -9.26 -15.51 3.09
CA MET A 131 -9.59 -14.24 3.74
C MET A 131 -9.17 -13.03 2.90
N LEU A 132 -7.97 -13.06 2.32
CA LEU A 132 -7.46 -11.96 1.48
C LEU A 132 -8.29 -11.79 0.20
N ALA A 133 -8.68 -12.89 -0.44
CA ALA A 133 -9.55 -12.86 -1.61
C ALA A 133 -10.93 -12.28 -1.30
N ASP A 134 -11.50 -12.63 -0.14
CA ASP A 134 -12.79 -12.10 0.30
C ASP A 134 -12.69 -10.61 0.65
N ILE A 135 -11.60 -10.16 1.25
CA ILE A 135 -11.35 -8.73 1.50
C ILE A 135 -11.34 -7.92 0.20
N LEU A 136 -10.76 -8.45 -0.89
CA LEU A 136 -10.83 -7.78 -2.19
C LEU A 136 -12.28 -7.66 -2.69
N LYS A 137 -13.05 -8.76 -2.62
CA LYS A 137 -14.47 -8.77 -3.01
C LYS A 137 -15.31 -7.79 -2.18
N GLU A 138 -15.15 -7.79 -0.87
CA GLU A 138 -15.85 -6.89 0.06
C GLU A 138 -15.58 -5.41 -0.23
N ASN A 139 -14.41 -5.09 -0.79
CA ASN A 139 -14.02 -3.74 -1.17
C ASN A 139 -14.28 -3.43 -2.66
N ASN A 140 -15.05 -4.28 -3.37
CA ASN A 140 -15.36 -4.13 -4.80
C ASN A 140 -14.12 -4.07 -5.71
N VAL A 141 -13.07 -4.82 -5.37
CA VAL A 141 -11.91 -5.03 -6.25
C VAL A 141 -12.12 -6.30 -7.06
N ASN A 142 -11.98 -6.24 -8.39
CA ASN A 142 -11.98 -7.44 -9.22
C ASN A 142 -10.77 -8.32 -8.86
N ASN A 143 -11.02 -9.55 -8.40
CA ASN A 143 -9.98 -10.50 -7.99
C ASN A 143 -9.83 -11.71 -8.93
N GLU A 144 -10.37 -11.65 -10.16
CA GLU A 144 -10.22 -12.69 -11.19
C GLU A 144 -8.75 -12.95 -11.55
N GLY A 145 -7.88 -11.94 -11.40
CA GLY A 145 -6.43 -12.04 -11.59
C GLY A 145 -5.67 -12.70 -10.45
N MET A 146 -6.35 -13.05 -9.35
CA MET A 146 -5.74 -13.66 -8.18
C MET A 146 -5.55 -15.18 -8.38
N ARG A 147 -4.43 -15.71 -7.89
CA ARG A 147 -4.08 -17.14 -7.96
C ARG A 147 -3.86 -17.71 -6.56
N PHE A 148 -4.11 -19.00 -6.42
CA PHE A 148 -3.90 -19.76 -5.19
C PHE A 148 -2.82 -20.80 -5.41
N ASP A 149 -1.87 -20.89 -4.47
CA ASP A 149 -0.78 -21.85 -4.52
C ASP A 149 -1.00 -22.98 -3.50
N PRO A 150 -1.15 -24.25 -3.92
CA PRO A 150 -1.33 -25.37 -3.00
C PRO A 150 -0.04 -25.79 -2.28
N GLY A 151 1.13 -25.34 -2.77
CA GLY A 151 2.46 -25.75 -2.28
C GLY A 151 3.13 -24.75 -1.34
N ALA A 152 2.78 -23.47 -1.42
CA ALA A 152 3.34 -22.40 -0.61
C ALA A 152 2.26 -21.66 0.19
N ARG A 153 2.64 -21.20 1.39
CA ARG A 153 1.74 -20.45 2.28
C ARG A 153 1.65 -18.98 1.88
N THR A 154 0.54 -18.35 2.28
CA THR A 154 0.39 -16.89 2.25
C THR A 154 1.49 -16.23 3.09
N ALA A 155 2.13 -15.19 2.55
CA ALA A 155 3.20 -14.47 3.25
C ALA A 155 2.68 -13.79 4.53
N LEU A 156 3.53 -13.72 5.55
CA LEU A 156 3.25 -13.00 6.79
C LEU A 156 4.33 -11.95 7.05
N ALA A 157 3.93 -10.80 7.59
CA ALA A 157 4.85 -9.75 8.02
C ALA A 157 4.50 -9.33 9.44
N PHE A 158 5.44 -9.49 10.37
CA PHE A 158 5.34 -8.90 11.70
C PHE A 158 5.97 -7.51 11.66
N VAL A 159 5.20 -6.50 12.08
CA VAL A 159 5.63 -5.11 11.97
C VAL A 159 5.40 -4.42 13.30
N THR A 160 6.44 -3.84 13.88
CA THR A 160 6.31 -2.97 15.06
C THR A 160 6.97 -1.62 14.81
N LEU A 161 6.48 -0.62 15.56
CA LEU A 161 7.11 0.68 15.73
C LEU A 161 7.49 0.79 17.20
N ARG A 162 8.78 0.78 17.47
CA ARG A 162 9.34 0.93 18.81
C ARG A 162 9.18 2.35 19.32
N SER A 163 9.32 2.53 20.62
CA SER A 163 9.17 3.84 21.28
C SER A 163 10.21 4.87 20.83
N ASP A 164 11.35 4.41 20.32
CA ASP A 164 12.41 5.23 19.72
C ASP A 164 12.08 5.67 18.27
N GLY A 165 10.96 5.20 17.71
CA GLY A 165 10.54 5.48 16.34
C GLY A 165 11.11 4.51 15.31
N GLU A 166 11.94 3.55 15.72
CA GLU A 166 12.49 2.54 14.82
C GLU A 166 11.42 1.50 14.43
N ARG A 167 11.39 1.14 13.15
CA ARG A 167 10.49 0.11 12.63
C ARG A 167 11.23 -1.22 12.59
N GLU A 168 10.69 -2.23 13.25
CA GLU A 168 11.17 -3.61 13.09
C GLU A 168 10.20 -4.38 12.19
N PHE A 169 10.77 -5.12 11.23
CA PHE A 169 10.04 -5.97 10.31
C PHE A 169 10.61 -7.39 10.39
N MET A 170 9.73 -8.38 10.48
CA MET A 170 10.08 -9.79 10.35
C MET A 170 9.13 -10.45 9.36
N PHE A 171 9.66 -10.90 8.23
CA PHE A 171 8.89 -11.48 7.14
C PHE A 171 9.01 -13.00 7.15
N TYR A 172 7.87 -13.69 7.04
CA TYR A 172 7.79 -15.12 6.72
C TYR A 172 7.48 -15.24 5.23
N ARG A 173 8.54 -15.30 4.42
CA ARG A 173 8.49 -15.20 2.95
C ARG A 173 9.55 -16.11 2.28
N ASN A 174 9.62 -17.40 2.65
CA ASN A 174 10.73 -18.31 2.25
C ASN A 174 10.31 -19.78 1.92
N PRO A 175 9.82 -20.09 0.71
CA PRO A 175 9.08 -19.20 -0.17
C PRO A 175 7.61 -19.08 0.30
N SER A 176 7.02 -17.93 0.05
CA SER A 176 5.56 -17.74 0.12
C SER A 176 4.96 -17.71 -1.28
N ALA A 177 3.65 -17.88 -1.37
CA ALA A 177 2.94 -18.00 -2.64
C ALA A 177 3.13 -16.79 -3.59
N ASP A 178 3.22 -15.57 -3.07
CA ASP A 178 3.42 -14.36 -3.89
C ASP A 178 4.75 -14.37 -4.65
N MET A 179 5.75 -15.09 -4.15
CA MET A 179 7.05 -15.27 -4.83
C MET A 179 6.98 -16.25 -5.99
N LEU A 180 5.93 -17.06 -6.08
CA LEU A 180 5.80 -18.19 -6.99
C LEU A 180 4.78 -17.95 -8.12
N LEU A 181 4.32 -16.70 -8.30
CA LEU A 181 3.55 -16.33 -9.48
C LEU A 181 4.40 -16.51 -10.74
N GLN A 182 3.87 -17.23 -11.72
CA GLN A 182 4.53 -17.52 -12.98
C GLN A 182 3.87 -16.75 -14.14
N GLU A 183 4.62 -16.56 -15.21
CA GLU A 183 4.14 -15.87 -16.41
C GLU A 183 2.90 -16.54 -17.04
N ASN A 184 2.86 -17.88 -17.05
CA ASN A 184 1.73 -18.64 -17.59
C ASN A 184 0.47 -18.59 -16.71
N GLU A 185 0.54 -18.00 -15.52
CA GLU A 185 -0.60 -17.80 -14.63
C GLU A 185 -1.23 -16.41 -14.79
N LEU A 186 -0.58 -15.51 -15.55
CA LEU A 186 -1.02 -14.14 -15.78
C LEU A 186 -2.30 -14.09 -16.62
N ASP A 187 -3.21 -13.20 -16.21
CA ASP A 187 -4.39 -12.86 -16.99
C ASP A 187 -4.08 -11.70 -17.95
N PHE A 188 -3.62 -12.04 -19.16
CA PHE A 188 -3.25 -11.02 -20.15
C PHE A 188 -4.46 -10.22 -20.65
N ASP A 189 -5.66 -10.80 -20.69
CA ASP A 189 -6.87 -10.08 -21.08
C ASP A 189 -7.24 -9.01 -20.06
N LEU A 190 -7.08 -9.29 -18.77
CA LEU A 190 -7.27 -8.31 -17.71
C LEU A 190 -6.24 -7.18 -17.80
N ILE A 191 -4.97 -7.50 -18.07
CA ILE A 191 -3.89 -6.52 -18.19
C ILE A 191 -4.14 -5.58 -19.38
N THR A 192 -4.50 -6.12 -20.54
CA THR A 192 -4.70 -5.33 -21.78
C THR A 192 -5.93 -4.44 -21.75
N LYS A 193 -6.94 -4.74 -20.91
CA LYS A 193 -8.12 -3.89 -20.69
C LYS A 193 -7.88 -2.74 -19.71
N ALA A 194 -6.75 -2.75 -19.00
CA ALA A 194 -6.45 -1.72 -18.01
C ALA A 194 -6.21 -0.35 -18.67
N THR A 195 -6.59 0.72 -18.00
CA THR A 195 -6.11 2.07 -18.34
C THR A 195 -4.78 2.37 -17.66
N ILE A 196 -4.60 1.84 -16.44
CA ILE A 196 -3.36 1.96 -15.66
C ILE A 196 -2.97 0.58 -15.14
N PHE A 197 -1.70 0.20 -15.29
CA PHE A 197 -1.10 -0.95 -14.65
C PHE A 197 -0.13 -0.48 -13.56
N HIS A 198 -0.48 -0.73 -12.30
CA HIS A 198 0.27 -0.29 -11.13
C HIS A 198 1.04 -1.46 -10.49
N TYR A 199 2.31 -1.26 -10.20
CA TYR A 199 3.16 -2.31 -9.60
C TYR A 199 4.22 -1.72 -8.66
N GLY A 200 4.76 -2.57 -7.78
CA GLY A 200 5.87 -2.25 -6.88
C GLY A 200 7.10 -3.11 -7.10
N SER A 201 8.18 -2.89 -6.33
CA SER A 201 9.46 -3.58 -6.60
C SER A 201 9.61 -4.97 -5.96
N ILE A 202 8.73 -5.37 -5.02
CA ILE A 202 8.88 -6.61 -4.25
C ILE A 202 8.83 -7.87 -5.12
N SER A 203 8.03 -7.85 -6.19
CA SER A 203 7.95 -8.94 -7.16
C SER A 203 9.20 -9.09 -8.03
N LEU A 204 10.14 -8.12 -8.01
CA LEU A 204 11.41 -8.21 -8.74
C LEU A 204 12.52 -8.94 -7.99
N ILE A 205 12.29 -9.35 -6.74
CA ILE A 205 13.33 -9.87 -5.85
C ILE A 205 13.78 -11.28 -6.26
N THR A 206 12.84 -12.17 -6.56
CA THR A 206 13.11 -13.60 -6.80
C THR A 206 12.36 -14.13 -8.01
N GLU A 207 12.95 -15.11 -8.69
CA GLU A 207 12.23 -15.95 -9.65
C GLU A 207 11.28 -16.93 -8.92
N PRO A 208 10.17 -17.35 -9.54
CA PRO A 208 9.70 -16.98 -10.90
C PRO A 208 8.92 -15.66 -10.99
N CYS A 209 8.54 -15.05 -9.87
CA CYS A 209 7.70 -13.84 -9.85
C CYS A 209 8.32 -12.67 -10.62
N LYS A 210 9.65 -12.55 -10.61
CA LYS A 210 10.36 -11.52 -11.38
C LYS A 210 10.09 -11.64 -12.88
N SER A 211 10.18 -12.83 -13.45
CA SER A 211 9.86 -13.05 -14.87
C SER A 211 8.39 -12.72 -15.17
N ALA A 212 7.48 -13.14 -14.28
CA ALA A 212 6.06 -12.80 -14.41
C ALA A 212 5.80 -11.29 -14.36
N HIS A 213 6.48 -10.56 -13.48
CA HIS A 213 6.41 -9.10 -13.42
C HIS A 213 6.81 -8.47 -14.76
N ILE A 214 7.99 -8.83 -15.28
CA ILE A 214 8.52 -8.25 -16.51
C ILE A 214 7.58 -8.55 -17.69
N ALA A 215 7.03 -9.77 -17.76
CA ALA A 215 6.05 -10.14 -18.77
C ALA A 215 4.76 -9.32 -18.66
N ALA A 216 4.21 -9.16 -17.45
CA ALA A 216 3.00 -8.37 -17.22
C ALA A 216 3.20 -6.89 -17.61
N ALA A 217 4.30 -6.27 -17.18
CA ALA A 217 4.63 -4.90 -17.54
C ALA A 217 4.83 -4.72 -19.05
N LYS A 218 5.46 -5.69 -19.71
CA LYS A 218 5.63 -5.69 -21.18
C LYS A 218 4.27 -5.77 -21.89
N VAL A 219 3.38 -6.66 -21.49
CA VAL A 219 2.04 -6.80 -22.09
C VAL A 219 1.23 -5.51 -21.92
N ALA A 220 1.26 -4.91 -20.73
CA ALA A 220 0.62 -3.62 -20.47
C ALA A 220 1.19 -2.52 -21.39
N LYS A 221 2.51 -2.43 -21.51
CA LYS A 221 3.18 -1.46 -22.39
C LYS A 221 2.82 -1.66 -23.86
N ASP A 222 2.87 -2.90 -24.35
CA ASP A 222 2.55 -3.25 -25.73
C ASP A 222 1.08 -2.93 -26.08
N ALA A 223 0.18 -2.95 -25.08
CA ALA A 223 -1.22 -2.57 -25.22
C ALA A 223 -1.51 -1.07 -25.03
N GLY A 224 -0.49 -0.23 -24.79
CA GLY A 224 -0.65 1.21 -24.60
C GLY A 224 -1.23 1.61 -23.23
N VAL A 225 -1.15 0.72 -22.24
CA VAL A 225 -1.57 0.97 -20.86
C VAL A 225 -0.53 1.86 -20.15
N VAL A 226 -0.99 2.83 -19.35
CA VAL A 226 -0.09 3.68 -18.55
C VAL A 226 0.54 2.85 -17.43
N LEU A 227 1.87 2.85 -17.36
CA LEU A 227 2.63 2.13 -16.35
C LEU A 227 2.93 3.02 -15.13
N SER A 228 2.37 2.65 -13.98
CA SER A 228 2.58 3.32 -12.69
C SER A 228 3.45 2.46 -11.78
N TYR A 229 4.59 2.99 -11.36
CA TYR A 229 5.55 2.28 -10.54
C TYR A 229 5.78 2.98 -9.19
N ASP A 230 5.60 2.24 -8.10
CA ASP A 230 6.01 2.65 -6.75
C ASP A 230 7.06 1.66 -6.23
N PRO A 231 8.37 1.98 -6.29
CA PRO A 231 9.41 1.10 -5.79
C PRO A 231 9.16 0.63 -4.36
N ASN A 232 8.55 1.47 -3.50
CA ASN A 232 8.16 1.14 -2.13
C ASN A 232 9.19 0.25 -1.40
N LEU A 233 10.44 0.72 -1.33
CA LEU A 233 11.59 -0.08 -0.89
C LEU A 233 11.34 -0.73 0.49
N ARG A 234 11.65 -2.02 0.58
CA ARG A 234 11.66 -2.81 1.81
C ARG A 234 13.00 -3.52 1.93
N LEU A 235 14.04 -2.78 2.36
CA LEU A 235 15.42 -3.29 2.45
C LEU A 235 15.55 -4.70 3.07
N PRO A 236 14.83 -5.07 4.14
CA PRO A 236 14.94 -6.41 4.74
C PRO A 236 14.53 -7.58 3.83
N LEU A 237 13.76 -7.32 2.76
CA LEU A 237 13.38 -8.36 1.78
C LEU A 237 14.46 -8.58 0.71
N TRP A 238 15.40 -7.65 0.55
CA TRP A 238 16.44 -7.73 -0.46
C TRP A 238 17.73 -8.33 0.11
N PRO A 239 18.50 -9.09 -0.69
CA PRO A 239 19.78 -9.63 -0.23
C PRO A 239 20.80 -8.55 0.18
N SER A 240 20.72 -7.36 -0.42
CA SER A 240 21.55 -6.20 -0.09
C SER A 240 20.92 -4.92 -0.64
N ALA A 241 21.34 -3.76 -0.12
CA ALA A 241 20.94 -2.45 -0.66
C ALA A 241 21.34 -2.27 -2.13
N GLU A 242 22.52 -2.77 -2.53
CA GLU A 242 22.97 -2.77 -3.93
C GLU A 242 22.05 -3.64 -4.83
N SER A 243 21.65 -4.82 -4.34
CA SER A 243 20.70 -5.66 -5.07
C SER A 243 19.34 -5.00 -5.19
N ALA A 244 18.88 -4.32 -4.14
CA ALA A 244 17.64 -3.55 -4.15
C ALA A 244 17.69 -2.43 -5.19
N ARG A 245 18.78 -1.63 -5.19
CA ARG A 245 19.00 -0.56 -6.16
C ARG A 245 19.01 -1.10 -7.58
N LYS A 246 19.76 -2.18 -7.85
CA LYS A 246 19.83 -2.80 -9.18
C LYS A 246 18.46 -3.32 -9.63
N GLY A 247 17.72 -4.00 -8.75
CA GLY A 247 16.39 -4.52 -9.03
C GLY A 247 15.40 -3.40 -9.34
N ILE A 248 15.32 -2.41 -8.45
CA ILE A 248 14.43 -1.25 -8.60
C ILE A 248 14.70 -0.49 -9.89
N LEU A 249 15.98 -0.26 -10.23
CA LEU A 249 16.36 0.48 -11.41
C LEU A 249 16.23 -0.33 -12.71
N SER A 250 16.14 -1.66 -12.65
CA SER A 250 16.11 -2.53 -13.84
C SER A 250 14.87 -2.32 -14.73
N ILE A 251 13.79 -1.77 -14.17
CA ILE A 251 12.55 -1.45 -14.88
C ILE A 251 12.22 0.05 -14.84
N TRP A 252 13.17 0.90 -14.44
CA TRP A 252 12.94 2.33 -14.20
C TRP A 252 12.40 3.04 -15.44
N ASP A 253 13.07 2.86 -16.57
CA ASP A 253 12.72 3.49 -17.85
C ASP A 253 11.53 2.80 -18.54
N THR A 254 10.95 1.78 -17.90
CA THR A 254 9.73 1.13 -18.40
C THR A 254 8.48 1.87 -17.94
N ALA A 255 8.51 2.51 -16.77
CA ALA A 255 7.36 3.19 -16.18
C ALA A 255 7.12 4.60 -16.76
N ASP A 256 5.85 4.98 -16.91
CA ASP A 256 5.46 6.34 -17.31
C ASP A 256 5.35 7.28 -16.10
N ILE A 257 4.93 6.74 -14.96
CA ILE A 257 4.78 7.47 -13.69
C ILE A 257 5.54 6.72 -12.61
N ILE A 258 6.46 7.39 -11.93
CA ILE A 258 7.20 6.83 -10.80
C ILE A 258 6.92 7.65 -9.54
N LYS A 259 6.41 6.98 -8.50
CA LYS A 259 6.30 7.55 -7.15
C LYS A 259 7.58 7.26 -6.39
N VAL A 260 8.29 8.29 -5.95
CA VAL A 260 9.48 8.16 -5.10
C VAL A 260 9.26 8.81 -3.74
N GLU A 261 9.88 8.25 -2.71
CA GLU A 261 9.90 8.83 -1.37
C GLU A 261 11.25 9.52 -1.15
N CYS A 262 11.27 10.70 -0.55
CA CYS A 262 12.46 11.55 -0.40
C CYS A 262 13.61 10.95 0.46
N ASN A 263 13.46 9.72 0.97
CA ASN A 263 14.41 9.09 1.88
C ASN A 263 15.07 7.80 1.29
N ALA A 264 14.98 7.58 -0.01
CA ALA A 264 15.60 6.44 -0.70
C ALA A 264 17.02 6.74 -1.20
#